data_AF-A0A291GB43-F1
#
_entry.id   AF-A0A291GB43-F1
#
_cell.length_a   1.000
_cell.length_b   1.000
_cell.length_c   1.000
_cell.angle_alpha   90.00
_cell.angle_beta   90.00
_cell.angle_gamma   90.00
#
_symmetry.space_group_name_H-M   'P 1'
#
loop_
_entity.id
_entity.type
_entity.pdbx_description
1 polymer ?
#
loop_
_entity_poly.entity_id
_entity_poly.type
_entity_poly.pdbx_seq_one_letter_code
_entity_poly.pdbx_strand_id
1 'polypeptide(L)'
;MIGTITHTIADHEAKGQIIRAALSRALAGEIILSAMEHAPPQMIEDLFTTAGGSILQDAPGAPASVFHLGIEEYHTSQAHLAIYLWAERAIEISEYMEIADPLTLFVGMWMDAPLDKLSEAIRACCDEGMGNVNTPPAGQNRTGTHLFEIDFLGVNATGFTEIEAAKNWRTAAISVASAKEAA
;
A
#
# COMPACT_ATOMS: atom_id res chain seq x y z
N MET A 1 -8.59 -31.11 13.59
CA MET A 1 -7.92 -29.83 13.88
C MET A 1 -7.59 -29.14 12.55
N ILE A 2 -8.61 -28.87 11.72
CA ILE A 2 -8.48 -28.30 10.36
C ILE A 2 -9.27 -26.99 10.24
N GLY A 3 -10.28 -26.76 11.10
CA GLY A 3 -11.16 -25.59 11.02
C GLY A 3 -10.55 -24.25 11.48
N THR A 4 -9.51 -24.26 12.32
CA THR A 4 -8.91 -23.00 12.82
C THR A 4 -8.02 -22.33 11.77
N ILE A 5 -7.30 -23.11 10.96
CA ILE A 5 -6.35 -22.59 9.96
C ILE A 5 -7.10 -21.91 8.80
N THR A 6 -8.23 -22.48 8.36
CA THR A 6 -9.02 -21.93 7.25
C THR A 6 -9.69 -20.60 7.60
N HIS A 7 -10.11 -20.42 8.85
CA HIS A 7 -10.70 -19.16 9.32
C HIS A 7 -9.65 -18.04 9.45
N THR A 8 -8.43 -18.35 9.88
CA THR A 8 -7.36 -17.35 10.03
C THR A 8 -6.85 -16.86 8.67
N ILE A 9 -6.69 -17.75 7.68
CA ILE A 9 -6.24 -17.37 6.34
C ILE A 9 -7.26 -16.48 5.62
N ALA A 10 -8.55 -16.83 5.69
CA ALA A 10 -9.62 -16.01 5.11
C ALA A 10 -9.72 -14.62 5.76
N ASP A 11 -9.45 -14.51 7.06
CA ASP A 11 -9.43 -13.23 7.78
C ASP A 11 -8.22 -12.36 7.38
N HIS A 12 -7.03 -12.94 7.19
CA HIS A 12 -5.87 -12.19 6.69
C HIS A 12 -6.04 -11.72 5.25
N GLU A 13 -6.60 -12.56 4.37
CA GLU A 13 -6.86 -12.19 2.98
C GLU A 13 -7.90 -11.07 2.88
N ALA A 14 -9.00 -11.17 3.64
CA ALA A 14 -10.01 -10.12 3.71
C ALA A 14 -9.44 -8.79 4.23
N LYS A 15 -8.61 -8.82 5.28
CA LYS A 15 -7.92 -7.63 5.81
C LYS A 15 -6.96 -7.02 4.79
N GLY A 16 -6.21 -7.85 4.07
CA GLY A 16 -5.36 -7.41 2.97
C GLY A 16 -6.15 -6.75 1.84
N GLN A 17 -7.31 -7.30 1.47
CA GLN A 17 -8.20 -6.72 0.46
C GLN A 17 -8.71 -5.33 0.85
N ILE A 18 -9.11 -5.14 2.12
CA ILE A 18 -9.58 -3.82 2.59
C ILE A 18 -8.44 -2.80 2.53
N ILE A 19 -7.21 -3.18 2.93
CA ILE A 19 -6.05 -2.29 2.84
C ILE A 19 -5.70 -1.94 1.40
N ARG A 20 -5.73 -2.92 0.49
CA ARG A 20 -5.55 -2.67 -0.95
C ARG A 20 -6.55 -1.65 -1.46
N ALA A 21 -7.84 -1.85 -1.19
CA ALA A 21 -8.87 -0.94 -1.63
C ALA A 21 -8.72 0.47 -1.01
N ALA A 22 -8.28 0.56 0.25
CA ALA A 22 -7.97 1.83 0.90
C ALA A 22 -6.83 2.59 0.20
N LEU A 23 -5.74 1.89 -0.08
CA LEU A 23 -4.55 2.45 -0.74
C LEU A 23 -4.84 2.85 -2.19
N SER A 24 -5.56 1.99 -2.94
CA SER A 24 -5.98 2.30 -4.29
C SER A 24 -6.86 3.55 -4.32
N ARG A 25 -7.77 3.73 -3.35
CA ARG A 25 -8.57 4.96 -3.21
C ARG A 25 -7.72 6.20 -3.00
N ALA A 26 -6.74 6.13 -2.09
CA ALA A 26 -5.87 7.27 -1.79
C ALA A 26 -5.09 7.73 -3.04
N LEU A 27 -4.44 6.78 -3.72
CA LEU A 27 -3.73 7.05 -4.97
C LEU A 27 -4.67 7.55 -6.09
N ALA A 28 -5.85 6.95 -6.21
CA ALA A 28 -6.86 7.39 -7.18
C ALA A 28 -7.29 8.84 -6.95
N GLY A 29 -7.47 9.24 -5.69
CA GLY A 29 -7.77 10.64 -5.33
C GLY A 29 -6.68 11.61 -5.77
N GLU A 30 -5.41 11.26 -5.53
CA GLU A 30 -4.25 12.06 -5.97
C GLU A 30 -4.16 12.17 -7.50
N ILE A 31 -4.40 11.06 -8.21
CA ILE A 31 -4.42 11.01 -9.68
C ILE A 31 -5.53 11.92 -10.24
N ILE A 32 -6.75 11.81 -9.74
CA ILE A 32 -7.89 12.61 -10.21
C ILE A 32 -7.65 14.10 -9.92
N LEU A 33 -7.16 14.43 -8.73
CA LEU A 33 -6.84 15.82 -8.38
C LEU A 33 -5.78 16.39 -9.34
N SER A 34 -4.70 15.64 -9.58
CA SER A 34 -3.64 16.03 -10.52
C SER A 34 -4.18 16.21 -11.95
N ALA A 35 -5.12 15.36 -12.37
CA ALA A 35 -5.80 15.46 -13.66
C ALA A 35 -6.60 16.77 -13.79
N MET A 36 -7.35 17.11 -12.74
CA MET A 36 -8.18 18.31 -12.67
C MET A 36 -7.33 19.58 -12.68
N GLU A 37 -6.11 19.52 -12.16
CA GLU A 37 -5.11 20.58 -12.23
C GLU A 37 -4.37 20.65 -13.59
N HIS A 38 -4.80 19.84 -14.57
CA HIS A 38 -4.20 19.74 -15.90
C HIS A 38 -2.73 19.34 -15.89
N ALA A 39 -2.33 18.46 -14.95
CA ALA A 39 -1.00 17.86 -14.95
C ALA A 39 -0.71 17.18 -16.31
N PRO A 40 0.54 17.23 -16.79
CA PRO A 40 0.90 16.57 -18.03
C PRO A 40 0.74 15.05 -17.90
N PRO A 41 0.36 14.31 -18.97
CA PRO A 41 0.13 12.87 -18.91
C PRO A 41 1.29 12.07 -18.29
N GLN A 42 2.53 12.46 -18.59
CA GLN A 42 3.71 11.81 -18.02
C GLN A 42 3.75 11.88 -16.49
N MET A 43 3.31 12.99 -15.89
CA MET A 43 3.29 13.12 -14.43
C MET A 43 2.29 12.15 -13.79
N ILE A 44 1.16 11.88 -14.46
CA ILE A 44 0.17 10.90 -14.00
C ILE A 44 0.73 9.48 -14.08
N GLU A 45 1.43 9.16 -15.18
CA GLU A 45 2.11 7.88 -15.35
C GLU A 45 3.23 7.68 -14.32
N ASP A 46 4.00 8.74 -14.02
CA ASP A 46 5.06 8.72 -13.01
C ASP A 46 4.49 8.54 -11.59
N LEU A 47 3.39 9.24 -11.25
CA LEU A 47 2.68 9.08 -9.97
C LEU A 47 2.22 7.63 -9.78
N PHE A 48 1.58 7.07 -10.80
CA PHE A 48 1.07 5.70 -10.76
C PHE A 48 2.19 4.65 -10.63
N THR A 49 3.25 4.77 -11.44
CA THR A 49 4.37 3.82 -11.43
C THR A 49 5.24 3.95 -10.20
N THR A 50 5.45 5.16 -9.67
CA THR A 50 6.19 5.38 -8.41
C THR A 50 5.47 4.75 -7.23
N ALA A 51 4.14 4.71 -7.26
CA ALA A 51 3.33 4.00 -6.28
C ALA A 51 3.29 2.47 -6.48
N GLY A 52 4.07 1.92 -7.42
CA GLY A 52 4.14 0.49 -7.72
C GLY A 52 3.15 0.02 -8.80
N GLY A 53 2.43 0.92 -9.45
CA GLY A 53 1.54 0.60 -10.57
C GLY A 53 2.31 0.09 -11.79
N SER A 54 1.74 -0.89 -12.47
CA SER A 54 2.30 -1.46 -13.70
C SER A 54 1.49 -1.00 -14.90
N ILE A 55 2.17 -0.47 -15.92
CA ILE A 55 1.58 -0.13 -17.22
C ILE A 55 2.07 -1.18 -18.22
N LEU A 56 1.14 -1.88 -18.85
CA LEU A 56 1.41 -2.92 -19.83
C LEU A 56 0.96 -2.43 -21.20
N GLN A 57 1.91 -2.33 -22.14
CA GLN A 57 1.64 -1.90 -23.51
C GLN A 57 2.58 -2.62 -24.48
N ASP A 58 2.02 -3.40 -25.40
CA ASP A 58 2.80 -4.26 -26.31
C ASP A 58 3.66 -3.47 -27.31
N ALA A 59 3.18 -2.30 -27.73
CA ALA A 59 3.87 -1.40 -28.65
C ALA A 59 3.33 0.03 -28.50
N PRO A 60 4.10 1.08 -28.88
CA PRO A 60 3.60 2.45 -28.89
C PRO A 60 2.30 2.58 -29.71
N GLY A 61 1.22 3.03 -29.07
CA GLY A 61 -0.11 3.17 -29.68
C GLY A 61 -0.98 1.91 -29.66
N ALA A 62 -0.48 0.78 -29.16
CA ALA A 62 -1.31 -0.37 -28.80
C ALA A 62 -2.17 -0.05 -27.57
N PRO A 63 -3.27 -0.78 -27.33
CA PRO A 63 -4.03 -0.70 -26.08
C PRO A 63 -3.11 -0.85 -24.87
N ALA A 64 -3.33 -0.02 -23.86
CA ALA A 64 -2.61 -0.10 -22.60
C ALA A 64 -3.52 -0.71 -21.52
N SER A 65 -3.02 -1.70 -20.80
CA SER A 65 -3.62 -2.12 -19.54
C SER A 65 -2.80 -1.63 -18.36
N VAL A 66 -3.47 -1.41 -17.23
CA VAL A 66 -2.81 -1.01 -15.99
C VAL A 66 -3.24 -1.92 -14.86
N PHE A 67 -2.27 -2.23 -13.99
CA PHE A 67 -2.49 -3.09 -12.84
C PHE A 67 -1.87 -2.47 -11.61
N HIS A 68 -2.64 -2.38 -10.53
CA HIS A 68 -2.14 -1.96 -9.23
C HIS A 68 -3.03 -2.51 -8.11
N LEU A 69 -2.41 -3.06 -7.07
CA LEU A 69 -3.06 -3.56 -5.86
C LEU A 69 -4.28 -4.47 -6.13
N GLY A 70 -4.17 -5.36 -7.11
CA GLY A 70 -5.22 -6.33 -7.44
C GLY A 70 -6.39 -5.76 -8.25
N ILE A 71 -6.34 -4.48 -8.63
CA ILE A 71 -7.26 -3.87 -9.59
C ILE A 71 -6.54 -3.80 -10.94
N GLU A 72 -7.16 -4.41 -11.94
CA GLU A 72 -6.71 -4.35 -13.32
C GLU A 72 -7.74 -3.61 -14.15
N GLU A 73 -7.28 -2.67 -14.98
CA GLU A 73 -8.12 -2.03 -15.97
C GLU A 73 -7.52 -2.17 -17.37
N TYR A 74 -8.38 -2.55 -18.30
CA TYR A 74 -8.03 -2.88 -19.67
C TYR A 74 -8.58 -1.81 -20.58
N HIS A 75 -7.73 -0.92 -21.13
CA HIS A 75 -8.27 0.11 -22.02
C HIS A 75 -7.33 0.62 -23.11
N THR A 76 -7.75 1.74 -23.71
CA THR A 76 -7.47 2.25 -25.07
C THR A 76 -5.99 2.55 -25.38
N SER A 77 -5.70 3.11 -26.55
CA SER A 77 -4.34 3.34 -27.10
C SER A 77 -3.39 4.25 -26.28
N GLN A 78 -3.81 4.73 -25.09
CA GLN A 78 -3.06 5.68 -24.26
C GLN A 78 -3.06 5.24 -22.79
N ALA A 79 -1.87 5.18 -22.18
CA ALA A 79 -1.66 4.69 -20.82
C ALA A 79 -2.33 5.55 -19.74
N HIS A 80 -2.16 6.87 -19.77
CA HIS A 80 -2.80 7.77 -18.79
C HIS A 80 -4.34 7.65 -18.76
N LEU A 81 -5.00 7.34 -19.88
CA LEU A 81 -6.46 7.11 -19.87
C LEU A 81 -6.83 5.80 -19.17
N ALA A 82 -6.03 4.74 -19.35
CA ALA A 82 -6.21 3.51 -18.58
C ALA A 82 -5.99 3.75 -17.07
N ILE A 83 -5.02 4.59 -16.69
CA ILE A 83 -4.79 5.01 -15.29
C ILE A 83 -6.00 5.76 -14.72
N TYR A 84 -6.63 6.65 -15.48
CA TYR A 84 -7.83 7.35 -15.01
C TYR A 84 -9.01 6.42 -14.77
N LEU A 85 -9.25 5.46 -15.66
CA LEU A 85 -10.31 4.48 -15.48
C LEU A 85 -10.04 3.57 -14.28
N TRP A 86 -8.77 3.18 -14.08
CA TRP A 86 -8.34 2.51 -12.86
C TRP A 86 -8.63 3.33 -11.61
N ALA A 87 -8.37 4.65 -11.64
CA ALA A 87 -8.62 5.53 -10.51
C ALA A 87 -10.12 5.64 -10.19
N GLU A 88 -10.96 5.82 -11.20
CA GLU A 88 -12.42 5.81 -11.03
C GLU A 88 -12.90 4.49 -10.41
N ARG A 89 -12.42 3.35 -10.93
CA ARG A 89 -12.76 2.03 -10.41
C ARG A 89 -12.33 1.82 -8.97
N ALA A 90 -11.12 2.26 -8.61
CA ALA A 90 -10.61 2.18 -7.25
C ALA A 90 -11.47 2.97 -6.26
N ILE A 91 -11.94 4.16 -6.66
CA ILE A 91 -12.85 4.96 -5.85
C ILE A 91 -14.19 4.24 -5.68
N GLU A 92 -14.81 3.75 -6.76
CA GLU A 92 -16.08 3.01 -6.69
C GLU A 92 -16.00 1.81 -5.72
N ILE A 93 -14.95 1.00 -5.84
CA ILE A 93 -14.73 -0.16 -4.97
C ILE A 93 -14.62 0.28 -3.50
N SER A 94 -13.88 1.35 -3.25
CA SER A 94 -13.67 1.84 -1.88
C SER A 94 -14.91 2.49 -1.26
N GLU A 95 -15.74 3.16 -2.06
CA GLU A 95 -17.02 3.72 -1.61
C GLU A 95 -18.01 2.61 -1.26
N TYR A 96 -18.08 1.57 -2.09
CA TYR A 96 -18.87 0.38 -1.78
C TYR A 96 -18.47 -0.28 -0.46
N MET A 97 -17.19 -0.19 -0.10
CA MET A 97 -16.62 -0.80 1.10
C MET A 97 -16.58 0.15 2.32
N GLU A 98 -17.08 1.38 2.21
CA GLU A 98 -17.07 2.41 3.28
C GLU A 98 -15.68 2.62 3.93
N ILE A 99 -14.63 2.54 3.13
CA ILE A 99 -13.25 2.43 3.65
C ILE A 99 -12.75 3.76 4.25
N ALA A 100 -12.37 3.71 5.53
CA ALA A 100 -11.64 4.77 6.24
C ALA A 100 -10.18 4.91 5.74
N ASP A 101 -9.48 5.97 6.16
CA ASP A 101 -8.05 6.18 5.87
C ASP A 101 -7.22 4.90 6.07
N PRO A 102 -6.34 4.51 5.10
CA PRO A 102 -5.63 3.24 5.13
C PRO A 102 -4.81 3.02 6.40
N LEU A 103 -4.16 4.07 6.91
CA LEU A 103 -3.34 4.01 8.11
C LEU A 103 -4.22 3.76 9.33
N THR A 104 -5.29 4.54 9.50
CA THR A 104 -6.24 4.36 10.61
C THR A 104 -6.83 2.95 10.62
N LEU A 105 -7.23 2.45 9.45
CA LEU A 105 -7.79 1.11 9.32
C LEU A 105 -6.75 0.01 9.66
N PHE A 106 -5.53 0.12 9.13
CA PHE A 106 -4.46 -0.83 9.43
C PHE A 106 -4.12 -0.85 10.93
N VAL A 107 -3.95 0.33 11.55
CA VAL A 107 -3.69 0.46 12.98
C VAL A 107 -4.81 -0.18 13.79
N GLY A 108 -6.08 0.12 13.48
CA GLY A 108 -7.23 -0.47 14.17
C GLY A 108 -7.28 -1.99 14.10
N MET A 109 -6.96 -2.59 12.94
CA MET A 109 -6.96 -4.04 12.77
C MET A 109 -5.82 -4.77 13.50
N TRP A 110 -4.68 -4.10 13.70
CA TRP A 110 -3.46 -4.71 14.22
C TRP A 110 -2.99 -4.15 15.56
N MET A 111 -3.79 -3.28 16.20
CA MET A 111 -3.45 -2.58 17.43
C MET A 111 -3.02 -3.55 18.55
N ASP A 112 -3.80 -4.61 18.75
CA ASP A 112 -3.60 -5.60 19.81
C ASP A 112 -2.89 -6.88 19.31
N ALA A 113 -2.52 -6.93 18.03
CA ALA A 113 -1.88 -8.10 17.48
C ALA A 113 -0.48 -8.32 18.08
N PRO A 114 -0.05 -9.57 18.28
CA PRO A 114 1.34 -9.90 18.59
C PRO A 114 2.32 -9.26 17.59
N LEU A 115 3.51 -8.85 18.06
CA LEU A 115 4.46 -8.09 17.23
C LEU A 115 5.00 -8.89 16.03
N ASP A 116 5.15 -10.20 16.18
CA ASP A 116 5.48 -11.12 15.08
C ASP A 116 4.39 -11.11 14.00
N LYS A 117 3.12 -11.14 14.40
CA LYS A 117 1.99 -11.09 13.46
C LYS A 117 1.83 -9.74 12.79
N LEU A 118 2.10 -8.65 13.49
CA LEU A 118 2.21 -7.34 12.85
C LEU A 118 3.35 -7.29 11.84
N SER A 119 4.54 -7.80 12.20
CA SER A 119 5.70 -7.82 11.31
C SER A 119 5.40 -8.60 10.04
N GLU A 120 4.81 -9.80 10.17
CA GLU A 120 4.34 -10.62 9.05
C GLU A 120 3.34 -9.86 8.16
N ALA A 121 2.40 -9.13 8.76
CA ALA A 121 1.39 -8.37 8.02
C ALA A 121 1.98 -7.18 7.26
N ILE A 122 2.86 -6.40 7.90
CA ILE A 122 3.56 -5.28 7.25
C ILE A 122 4.37 -5.82 6.07
N ARG A 123 5.11 -6.91 6.28
CA ARG A 123 5.92 -7.54 5.23
C ARG A 123 5.05 -8.01 4.07
N ALA A 124 3.93 -8.70 4.34
CA ALA A 124 3.01 -9.12 3.30
C ALA A 124 2.46 -7.94 2.48
N CYS A 125 2.10 -6.83 3.13
CA CYS A 125 1.68 -5.62 2.43
C CYS A 125 2.83 -4.99 1.60
N CYS A 126 4.04 -4.95 2.14
CA CYS A 126 5.19 -4.41 1.41
C CYS A 126 5.62 -5.28 0.23
N ASP A 127 5.54 -6.61 0.35
CA ASP A 127 5.79 -7.56 -0.74
C ASP A 127 4.78 -7.39 -1.90
N GLU A 128 3.60 -6.84 -1.60
CA GLU A 128 2.59 -6.44 -2.59
C GLU A 128 2.76 -4.99 -3.12
N GLY A 129 3.84 -4.30 -2.74
CA GLY A 129 4.16 -2.95 -3.22
C GLY A 129 3.50 -1.80 -2.43
N MET A 130 2.93 -2.07 -1.26
CA MET A 130 2.27 -1.04 -0.43
C MET A 130 3.22 -0.23 0.46
N GLY A 131 4.52 -0.50 0.37
CA GLY A 131 5.55 0.07 1.22
C GLY A 131 6.87 -0.68 1.05
N ASN A 132 7.84 -0.39 1.91
CA ASN A 132 9.16 -0.99 1.85
C ASN A 132 9.62 -1.47 3.24
N VAL A 133 10.21 -2.67 3.27
CA VAL A 133 10.97 -3.18 4.41
C VAL A 133 12.42 -3.37 3.99
N ASN A 134 13.28 -2.45 4.39
CA ASN A 134 14.71 -2.54 4.14
C ASN A 134 15.36 -3.42 5.20
N THR A 135 16.01 -4.49 4.74
CA THR A 135 16.75 -5.40 5.62
C THR A 135 18.25 -5.06 5.59
N PRO A 136 18.94 -5.08 6.74
CA PRO A 136 20.37 -4.83 6.77
C PRO A 136 21.13 -5.96 6.04
N PRO A 137 22.20 -5.64 5.29
CA PRO A 137 22.95 -6.62 4.51
C PRO A 137 23.56 -7.73 5.39
N ALA A 138 23.43 -8.98 4.96
CA ALA A 138 23.95 -10.13 5.67
C ALA A 138 25.50 -10.16 5.66
N GLY A 139 26.12 -10.40 6.82
CA GLY A 139 27.54 -10.74 6.92
C GLY A 139 28.53 -9.57 7.08
N GLN A 140 28.07 -8.31 7.17
CA GLN A 140 28.96 -7.21 7.55
C GLN A 140 28.93 -6.98 9.07
N ASN A 141 30.11 -6.77 9.66
CA ASN A 141 30.25 -6.39 11.07
C ASN A 141 29.30 -5.22 11.36
N ARG A 142 28.36 -5.43 12.28
CA ARG A 142 27.30 -4.47 12.63
C ARG A 142 27.92 -3.24 13.32
N THR A 143 28.46 -2.31 12.55
CA THR A 143 28.57 -0.91 12.99
C THR A 143 27.14 -0.36 13.13
N GLY A 144 26.91 0.48 14.15
CA GLY A 144 25.59 0.91 14.64
C GLY A 144 24.69 1.70 13.67
N THR A 145 24.92 1.63 12.37
CA THR A 145 24.19 2.31 11.29
C THR A 145 23.34 1.35 10.44
N HIS A 146 23.34 0.05 10.72
CA HIS A 146 22.60 -0.96 9.94
C HIS A 146 21.33 -1.39 10.67
N LEU A 147 20.22 -0.70 10.39
CA LEU A 147 18.92 -0.97 10.99
C LEU A 147 17.99 -1.66 9.99
N PHE A 148 16.99 -2.36 10.50
CA PHE A 148 15.77 -2.61 9.75
C PHE A 148 15.01 -1.30 9.63
N GLU A 149 14.50 -1.02 8.43
CA GLU A 149 13.69 0.17 8.16
C GLU A 149 12.36 -0.27 7.57
N ILE A 150 11.28 0.31 8.09
CA ILE A 150 9.92 0.12 7.59
C ILE A 150 9.43 1.49 7.15
N ASP A 151 9.10 1.62 5.87
CA ASP A 151 8.34 2.73 5.31
C ASP A 151 7.00 2.18 4.82
N PHE A 152 5.95 2.36 5.59
CA PHE A 152 4.64 1.77 5.31
C PHE A 152 3.52 2.72 5.71
N LEU A 153 2.55 2.92 4.79
CA LEU A 153 1.41 3.84 4.94
C LEU A 153 1.82 5.28 5.34
N GLY A 154 2.93 5.77 4.78
CA GLY A 154 3.48 7.11 5.08
C GLY A 154 4.13 7.24 6.45
N VAL A 155 4.34 6.14 7.17
CA VAL A 155 4.99 6.11 8.47
C VAL A 155 6.32 5.38 8.37
N ASN A 156 7.37 6.06 8.82
CA ASN A 156 8.74 5.56 8.81
C ASN A 156 9.17 5.16 10.22
N ALA A 157 9.79 3.99 10.36
CA ALA A 157 10.37 3.55 11.62
C ALA A 157 11.57 2.62 11.40
N THR A 158 12.46 2.56 12.40
CA THR A 158 13.66 1.74 12.35
C THR A 158 13.83 0.90 13.61
N GLY A 159 14.61 -0.18 13.53
CA GLY A 159 14.93 -1.05 14.68
C GLY A 159 16.12 -1.97 14.41
N PHE A 160 16.72 -2.54 15.47
CA PHE A 160 17.85 -3.49 15.31
C PHE A 160 17.39 -4.87 14.84
N THR A 161 16.10 -5.16 15.00
CA THR A 161 15.42 -6.34 14.47
C THR A 161 14.14 -5.90 13.77
N GLU A 162 13.63 -6.74 12.87
CA GLU A 162 12.35 -6.48 12.19
C GLU A 162 11.19 -6.29 13.17
N ILE A 163 11.15 -7.10 14.24
CA ILE A 163 10.14 -7.04 15.29
C ILE A 163 10.19 -5.71 16.06
N GLU A 164 11.41 -5.22 16.32
CA GLU A 164 11.61 -3.92 16.94
C GLU A 164 11.20 -2.77 16.01
N ALA A 165 11.56 -2.85 14.72
CA ALA A 165 11.14 -1.87 13.73
C ALA A 165 9.60 -1.84 13.62
N ALA A 166 8.93 -3.01 13.59
CA ALA A 166 7.47 -3.12 13.56
C ALA A 166 6.80 -2.54 14.82
N LYS A 167 7.41 -2.76 16.00
CA LYS A 167 6.96 -2.13 17.25
C LYS A 167 7.06 -0.60 17.16
N ASN A 168 8.21 -0.08 16.74
CA ASN A 168 8.45 1.36 16.62
C ASN A 168 7.52 1.97 15.56
N TRP A 169 7.28 1.26 14.45
CA TRP A 169 6.31 1.62 13.44
C TRP A 169 4.90 1.74 14.04
N ARG A 170 4.43 0.74 14.82
CA ARG A 170 3.11 0.80 15.46
C ARG A 170 2.97 2.03 16.36
N THR A 171 3.99 2.32 17.17
CA THR A 171 3.97 3.50 18.05
C THR A 171 3.86 4.80 17.25
N ALA A 172 4.63 4.95 16.18
CA ALA A 172 4.55 6.11 15.30
C ALA A 172 3.21 6.19 14.57
N ALA A 173 2.72 5.07 14.03
CA ALA A 173 1.47 4.96 13.30
C ALA A 173 0.26 5.35 14.15
N ILE A 174 0.19 4.89 15.40
CA ILE A 174 -0.85 5.30 16.36
C ILE A 174 -0.82 6.82 16.55
N SER A 175 0.37 7.40 16.78
CA SER A 175 0.50 8.84 16.97
C SER A 175 0.02 9.65 15.76
N VAL A 176 0.31 9.18 14.55
CA VAL A 176 -0.11 9.85 13.30
C VAL A 176 -1.61 9.67 13.07
N ALA A 177 -2.16 8.47 13.26
CA ALA A 177 -3.58 8.19 13.10
C ALA A 177 -4.44 9.03 14.07
N SER A 178 -4.05 9.09 15.35
CA SER A 178 -4.76 9.91 16.35
C SER A 178 -4.68 11.40 16.05
N ALA A 179 -3.60 11.89 15.43
CA ALA A 179 -3.49 13.29 15.02
C ALA A 179 -4.44 13.62 13.85
N LYS A 180 -4.64 12.68 12.91
CA LYS A 180 -5.59 12.84 11.79
C LYS A 180 -7.04 12.90 12.26
N GLU A 181 -7.42 12.11 13.26
CA GLU A 181 -8.79 12.10 13.80
C GLU A 181 -9.14 13.40 14.56
N ALA A 182 -8.13 14.12 15.05
CA ALA A 182 -8.31 15.35 15.81
C ALA A 182 -8.33 16.63 14.95
N ALA A 183 -8.01 16.53 13.66
CA ALA A 183 -7.92 17.64 12.70
C ALA A 183 -9.22 17.80 11.90
#